data_AF-A0A380E0C5-F1
#
_entry.id   AF-A0A380E0C5-F1
#
_cell.length_a   1.000
_cell.length_b   1.000
_cell.length_c   1.000
_cell.angle_alpha   90.00
_cell.angle_beta   90.00
_cell.angle_gamma   90.00
#
_symmetry.space_group_name_H-M   'P 1'
#
loop_
_entity.id
_entity.type
_entity.pdbx_description
1 polymer ?
#
loop_
_entity_poly.entity_id
_entity_poly.type
_entity_poly.pdbx_seq_one_letter_code
_entity_poly.pdbx_strand_id
1 'polypeptide(L)' 'MLILVLGGNVVISFENDYLEGAHEKVLKRLVDTNLVQASGYGFDQFTAQAIEKIKDTIDCPNATIRFFSRWNTNQSGCY' A
#
# COMPACT_ATOMS: atom_id res chain seq x y z
N MET A 1 15.15 17.81 -13.57
CA MET A 1 15.01 17.36 -12.18
C MET A 1 14.90 18.60 -11.29
N LEU A 2 13.69 18.96 -10.86
CA LEU A 2 13.47 20.12 -9.99
C LEU A 2 13.70 19.66 -8.55
N ILE A 3 14.75 20.17 -7.92
CA ILE A 3 15.11 19.83 -6.54
C ILE A 3 15.20 21.12 -5.73
N LEU A 4 14.57 21.13 -4.56
CA LEU A 4 14.82 22.15 -3.56
C LEU A 4 16.10 21.80 -2.79
N VAL A 5 17.10 22.69 -2.83
CA VAL A 5 18.32 22.57 -2.03
C VAL A 5 18.34 23.68 -0.98
N LEU A 6 18.44 23.30 0.30
CA LEU A 6 18.68 24.25 1.40
C LEU A 6 19.99 23.86 2.08
N GLY A 7 20.92 24.81 2.20
CA GLY A 7 22.19 24.60 2.91
C GLY A 7 23.10 23.52 2.30
N GLY A 8 22.97 23.22 1.01
CA GLY A 8 23.78 22.21 0.30
C GLY A 8 23.23 20.78 0.34
N ASN A 9 22.11 20.54 1.02
CA ASN A 9 21.41 19.25 1.02
C ASN A 9 20.15 19.30 0.17
N VAL A 10 19.86 18.21 -0.54
CA VAL A 10 18.59 18.00 -1.24
C VAL A 10 17.48 17.85 -0.19
N VAL A 11 16.48 18.73 -0.24
CA VAL A 11 15.40 18.80 0.76
C VAL A 11 14.14 18.12 0.25
N ILE A 12 13.75 18.35 -1.01
CA ILE A 12 12.57 17.75 -1.64
C ILE A 12 12.82 17.63 -3.15
N SER A 13 12.57 16.45 -3.73
CA SER A 13 12.47 16.25 -5.18
C SER A 13 11.01 16.34 -5.64
N PHE A 14 10.76 16.98 -6.77
CA PHE A 14 9.41 17.17 -7.37
C PHE A 14 9.18 16.28 -8.59
N GLU A 15 9.93 15.18 -8.73
CA GLU A 15 9.87 14.33 -9.92
C GLU A 15 8.59 13.48 -10.02
N ASN A 16 8.13 12.89 -8.91
CA ASN A 16 6.86 12.15 -8.82
C ASN A 16 6.42 11.97 -7.36
N ASP A 17 5.30 11.30 -7.13
CA ASP A 17 4.68 11.03 -5.83
C ASP A 17 5.10 9.70 -5.17
N TYR A 18 6.00 8.93 -5.80
CA TYR A 18 6.56 7.66 -5.31
C TYR A 18 8.08 7.72 -5.12
N LEU A 19 8.59 8.92 -4.80
CA LEU A 19 10.02 9.16 -4.56
C LEU A 19 10.52 8.60 -3.22
N GLU A 20 9.62 8.52 -2.24
CA GLU A 20 9.90 7.98 -0.92
C GLU A 20 9.33 6.56 -0.80
N GLY A 21 9.77 5.83 0.24
CA GLY A 21 9.31 4.46 0.52
C GLY A 21 7.84 4.38 0.93
N ALA A 22 7.57 4.18 2.21
CA ALA A 22 6.20 4.09 2.74
C ALA A 22 6.05 4.92 4.01
N HIS A 23 4.82 5.32 4.32
CA HIS A 23 4.50 6.02 5.56
C HIS A 23 4.96 5.21 6.78
N GLU A 24 5.55 5.86 7.79
CA GLU A 24 6.14 5.24 8.99
C GLU A 24 5.24 4.20 9.69
N LYS A 25 3.94 4.47 9.81
CA LYS A 25 2.92 3.54 10.34
C LYS A 25 2.83 2.22 9.57
N VAL A 26 2.99 2.25 8.25
CA VAL A 26 3.03 1.04 7.41
C VAL A 26 4.32 0.26 7.68
N LEU A 27 5.47 0.94 7.69
CA LEU A 27 6.76 0.32 7.99
C LEU A 27 6.77 -0.32 9.37
N LYS A 28 6.28 0.39 10.39
CA LYS A 28 6.14 -0.12 11.75
C LYS A 28 5.26 -1.37 11.77
N ARG A 29 4.12 -1.35 11.08
CA ARG A 29 3.22 -2.50 11.05
C ARG A 29 3.89 -3.73 10.44
N LEU A 30 4.65 -3.56 9.36
CA LEU A 30 5.42 -4.64 8.73
C LEU A 30 6.44 -5.25 9.71
N VAL A 31 7.19 -4.40 10.43
CA VAL A 31 8.15 -4.85 11.45
C VAL A 31 7.45 -5.60 12.58
N ASP A 32 6.36 -5.03 13.13
CA ASP A 32 5.61 -5.60 14.23
C ASP A 32 5.01 -6.98 13.88
N THR A 33 4.73 -7.25 12.60
CA THR A 33 4.16 -8.52 12.13
C THR A 33 5.14 -9.46 11.46
N ASN A 34 6.42 -9.10 11.34
CA ASN A 34 7.37 -9.79 10.45
C ASN A 34 7.55 -11.29 10.78
N LEU A 35 7.42 -11.68 12.05
CA LEU A 35 7.57 -13.07 12.50
C LEU A 35 6.23 -13.80 12.67
N VAL A 36 5.11 -13.14 12.36
CA VAL A 36 3.79 -13.76 12.42
C VAL A 36 3.59 -14.59 11.15
N GLN A 37 3.48 -15.90 11.31
CA GLN A 37 3.11 -16.78 10.20
C GLN A 37 1.65 -16.54 9.80
N ALA A 38 1.43 -16.27 8.52
CA ALA A 38 0.13 -15.95 7.96
C ALA A 38 -0.12 -16.77 6.70
N SER A 39 -1.39 -17.04 6.40
CA SER A 39 -1.78 -17.73 5.17
C SER A 39 -1.40 -16.91 3.94
N GLY A 40 -1.01 -17.57 2.86
CA GLY A 40 -0.65 -16.90 1.61
C GLY A 40 -1.87 -16.41 0.81
N TYR A 41 -1.60 -15.81 -0.35
CA TYR A 41 -2.57 -15.52 -1.41
C TYR A 41 -3.82 -14.72 -0.98
N GLY A 42 -3.69 -13.85 0.02
CA GLY A 42 -4.77 -12.97 0.48
C GLY A 42 -5.80 -13.66 1.40
N PHE A 43 -5.49 -14.84 1.93
CA PHE A 43 -6.37 -15.57 2.84
C PHE A 43 -6.01 -15.36 4.32
N ASP A 44 -5.16 -14.38 4.63
CA ASP A 44 -4.74 -14.07 5.99
C ASP A 44 -5.64 -13.06 6.72
N GLN A 45 -5.41 -12.97 8.04
CA GLN A 45 -6.12 -12.07 8.93
C GLN A 45 -5.91 -10.58 8.65
N PHE A 46 -4.75 -10.17 8.13
CA PHE A 46 -4.47 -8.76 7.79
C PHE A 46 -5.25 -8.36 6.55
N THR A 47 -5.28 -9.24 5.54
CA THR A 47 -6.10 -9.08 4.35
C THR A 47 -7.58 -8.96 4.71
N ALA A 48 -8.11 -9.86 5.55
CA ALA A 48 -9.50 -9.80 6.00
C ALA A 48 -9.82 -8.48 6.73
N GLN A 49 -8.97 -8.05 7.66
CA GLN A 49 -9.15 -6.78 8.39
C GLN A 49 -9.12 -5.56 7.45
N ALA A 50 -8.25 -5.57 6.44
CA ALA A 50 -8.17 -4.49 5.46
C ALA A 50 -9.44 -4.43 4.59
N ILE A 51 -9.98 -5.58 4.16
CA ILE A 51 -11.23 -5.65 3.39
C ILE A 51 -12.39 -5.04 4.18
N GLU A 52 -12.54 -5.40 5.45
CA GLU A 52 -13.64 -4.88 6.27
C GLU A 52 -13.52 -3.37 6.50
N LYS A 53 -12.31 -2.86 6.76
CA LYS A 53 -12.06 -1.41 6.87
C LYS A 53 -12.38 -0.66 5.59
N ILE A 54 -12.04 -1.24 4.43
CA ILE A 54 -12.35 -0.62 3.13
C ILE A 54 -13.86 -0.59 2.93
N LYS A 55 -14.56 -1.71 3.11
CA LYS A 55 -16.03 -1.79 2.98
C LYS A 55 -16.76 -0.78 3.85
N ASP A 56 -16.31 -0.61 5.10
CA ASP A 56 -16.84 0.39 6.04
C ASP A 56 -16.55 1.82 5.55
N THR A 57 -15.32 2.10 5.13
CA THR A 57 -14.91 3.42 4.63
C THR A 57 -15.67 3.85 3.37
N ILE A 58 -16.01 2.89 2.50
CA ILE A 58 -16.76 3.16 1.25
C ILE A 58 -18.27 2.98 1.38
N ASP A 59 -18.78 2.66 2.57
CA ASP A 59 -20.19 2.36 2.86
C ASP A 59 -20.81 1.33 1.90
N CYS A 60 -20.06 0.27 1.60
CA CYS A 60 -20.49 -0.79 0.70
C CYS A 60 -20.14 -2.17 1.28
N PRO A 61 -20.95 -2.72 2.20
CA PRO A 61 -20.63 -3.97 2.90
C PRO A 61 -20.54 -5.19 1.98
N ASN A 62 -21.22 -5.14 0.83
CA ASN A 62 -21.26 -6.21 -0.16
C ASN A 62 -20.17 -6.08 -1.25
N ALA A 63 -19.29 -5.08 -1.15
CA ALA A 63 -18.22 -4.90 -2.14
C ALA A 63 -17.23 -6.08 -2.15
N THR A 64 -16.87 -6.51 -3.35
CA THR A 64 -15.75 -7.45 -3.55
C THR A 64 -14.45 -6.67 -3.62
N ILE A 65 -13.57 -6.87 -2.65
CA ILE A 65 -12.24 -6.25 -2.61
C ILE A 65 -11.17 -7.29 -2.94
N ARG A 66 -10.22 -6.93 -3.80
CA ARG A 66 -9.06 -7.73 -4.20
C ARG A 66 -7.81 -6.85 -4.22
N PHE A 67 -6.73 -7.32 -3.61
CA PHE A 67 -5.46 -6.58 -3.58
C PHE A 67 -4.54 -7.03 -4.71
N PHE A 68 -3.91 -6.07 -5.37
CA PHE A 68 -2.88 -6.28 -6.39
C PHE A 68 -1.65 -5.45 -6.04
N SER A 69 -0.47 -5.96 -6.37
CA SER A 69 0.80 -5.30 -6.04
C SER A 69 1.08 -4.08 -6.91
N ARG A 70 0.68 -4.13 -8.19
CA ARG A 70 0.85 -3.06 -9.18
C ARG A 70 -0.24 -3.16 -10.24
N TRP A 71 -0.52 -2.03 -10.87
CA TRP A 71 -1.30 -2.01 -12.11
C TRP A 71 -0.50 -2.67 -13.24
N ASN A 72 -1.04 -3.73 -13.84
CA ASN A 72 -0.49 -4.37 -15.04
C ASN A 72 -1.53 -4.28 -16.16
N THR A 73 -1.18 -3.61 -17.26
CA THR A 73 -2.04 -3.42 -18.42
C THR A 73 -2.40 -4.72 -19.15
N ASN A 74 -1.67 -5.81 -18.90
CA ASN A 74 -1.95 -7.13 -19.49
C ASN A 74 -2.91 -7.98 -18.63
N GLN A 75 -3.47 -7.43 -17.55
CA GLN A 75 -4.47 -8.10 -16.70
C GLN A 75 -5.87 -7.48 -16.79
N SER A 76 -6.20 -6.84 -17.91
CA SER A 76 -7.60 -6.46 -18.23
C SER A 76 -8.50 -7.67 -18.57
N GLY A 77 -8.08 -8.89 -18.24
CA GLY A 77 -8.85 -10.11 -18.39
C GLY A 77 -9.32 -10.61 -17.03
N CYS A 78 -10.60 -10.37 -16.76
CA CYS A 78 -11.49 -11.13 -15.87
C CYS A 78 -10.88 -11.72 -14.57
N TYR A 79 -11.17 -11.05 -13.45
CA TYR A 79 -11.73 -11.70 -12.27
C TYR A 79 -12.90 -10.89 -11.75
#